data_AF-A0A1E7I7P0-F1
#
_entry.id   AF-A0A1E7I7P0-F1
#
_cell.length_a   1.000
_cell.length_b   1.000
_cell.length_c   1.000
_cell.angle_alpha   90.00
_cell.angle_beta   90.00
_cell.angle_gamma   90.00
#
_symmetry.space_group_name_H-M   'P 1'
#
loop_
_entity.id
_entity.type
_entity.pdbx_description
1 polymer ?
#
loop_
_entity_poly.entity_id
_entity_poly.type
_entity_poly.pdbx_seq_one_letter_code
_entity_poly.pdbx_strand_id
1 'polypeptide(L)'
;MKMTDNDFAKAWRDIHAVFGLDPSTKAKLAAYNRTFEKVEFVPAEALKFIQSRIEDLDNMPRNISKAILSGWYDWKAHNPDRLRAEQETGKKGCVNCHDGYIWASGIPVGSNLVEPSPYVFRCGHCGGGEGSISVAKREGLEGSGWEITTPAYVKQAA
;
A
#
# COMPACT_ATOMS: atom_id res chain seq x y z
N MET A 1 -10.17 0.35 9.16
CA MET A 1 -9.60 1.37 10.07
C MET A 1 -8.08 1.37 9.88
N LYS A 2 -7.44 2.53 9.72
CA LYS A 2 -5.99 2.61 9.52
C LYS A 2 -5.25 2.12 10.78
N MET A 3 -4.06 1.56 10.59
CA MET A 3 -3.14 1.23 11.67
C MET A 3 -2.76 2.48 12.47
N THR A 4 -2.78 2.38 13.80
CA THR A 4 -2.25 3.44 14.67
C THR A 4 -0.74 3.25 14.89
N ASP A 5 -0.07 4.30 15.33
CA ASP A 5 1.34 4.20 15.76
C ASP A 5 1.52 3.14 16.87
N ASN A 6 0.57 3.03 17.80
CA ASN A 6 0.60 2.00 18.86
C ASN A 6 0.54 0.58 18.30
N ASP A 7 -0.30 0.33 17.29
CA ASP A 7 -0.39 -0.97 16.63
C ASP A 7 0.93 -1.33 15.96
N PHE A 8 1.53 -0.35 15.26
CA PHE A 8 2.81 -0.53 14.59
C PHE A 8 3.97 -0.71 15.58
N ALA A 9 4.02 0.08 16.66
CA ALA A 9 5.01 -0.03 17.73
C ALA A 9 4.98 -1.39 18.41
N LYS A 10 3.78 -1.99 18.56
CA LYS A 10 3.66 -3.35 19.06
C LYS A 10 4.23 -4.36 18.06
N ALA A 11 3.77 -4.34 16.81
CA ALA A 11 4.25 -5.27 15.78
C ALA A 11 5.77 -5.15 15.55
N TRP A 12 6.32 -3.94 15.57
CA TRP A 12 7.75 -3.70 15.44
C TRP A 12 8.56 -4.36 16.55
N ARG A 13 8.11 -4.25 17.80
CA ARG A 13 8.77 -4.87 18.95
C ARG A 13 8.68 -6.38 18.89
N ASP A 14 7.51 -6.91 18.60
CA ASP A 14 7.28 -8.36 18.52
C ASP A 14 8.16 -8.99 17.43
N ILE A 15 8.17 -8.41 16.22
CA ILE A 15 9.03 -8.86 15.12
C ILE A 15 10.50 -8.84 15.54
N HIS A 16 10.99 -7.74 16.12
CA HIS A 16 12.40 -7.67 16.54
C HIS A 16 12.74 -8.69 17.63
N ALA A 17 11.82 -8.95 18.56
CA ALA A 17 12.00 -9.94 19.61
C ALA A 17 12.14 -11.36 19.07
N VAL A 18 11.36 -11.74 18.05
CA VAL A 18 11.48 -13.06 17.38
C VAL A 18 12.88 -13.29 16.83
N PHE A 19 13.53 -12.23 16.32
CA PHE A 19 14.91 -12.29 15.82
C PHE A 19 15.99 -12.00 16.87
N GLY A 20 15.63 -11.89 18.16
CA GLY A 20 16.57 -11.60 19.24
C GLY A 20 17.21 -10.21 19.16
N LEU A 21 16.54 -9.24 18.53
CA LEU A 21 17.04 -7.89 18.31
C LEU A 21 16.40 -6.89 19.28
N ASP A 22 17.19 -5.92 19.74
CA ASP A 22 16.67 -4.78 20.51
C ASP A 22 16.15 -3.67 19.56
N PRO A 23 14.83 -3.39 19.54
CA PRO A 23 14.24 -2.36 18.69
C PRO A 23 14.48 -0.92 19.19
N SER A 24 15.00 -0.73 20.40
CA SER A 24 15.16 0.57 21.06
C SER A 24 16.46 1.32 20.68
N THR A 25 17.37 0.65 19.97
CA THR A 25 18.61 1.29 19.51
C THR A 25 18.31 2.49 18.59
N LYS A 26 19.13 3.54 18.66
CA LYS A 26 18.94 4.76 17.85
C LYS A 26 18.79 4.51 16.35
N ALA A 27 19.54 3.55 15.80
CA ALA A 27 19.45 3.16 14.40
C ALA A 27 18.10 2.50 14.06
N LYS A 28 17.55 1.69 14.98
CA LYS A 28 16.26 1.03 14.83
C LYS A 28 15.09 1.98 15.01
N LEU A 29 15.19 2.96 15.91
CA LEU A 29 14.20 4.04 16.03
C LEU A 29 14.11 4.89 14.74
N ALA A 30 15.24 5.21 14.11
CA ALA A 30 15.23 5.90 12.83
C ALA A 30 14.64 5.02 11.70
N ALA A 31 14.86 3.71 11.75
CA ALA A 31 14.26 2.77 10.80
C ALA A 31 12.75 2.59 11.05
N TYR A 32 12.29 2.66 12.30
CA TYR A 32 10.88 2.62 12.68
C TYR A 32 10.10 3.73 12.00
N ASN A 33 10.50 5.00 12.19
CA ASN A 33 9.80 6.15 11.61
C ASN A 33 9.68 6.05 10.08
N ARG A 34 10.79 5.76 9.39
CA ARG A 34 10.80 5.59 7.92
C ARG A 34 9.99 4.39 7.45
N THR A 35 9.84 3.36 8.27
CA THR A 35 9.02 2.20 7.93
C THR A 35 7.55 2.57 8.11
N PHE A 36 7.19 3.17 9.24
CA PHE A 36 5.82 3.57 9.56
C PHE A 36 5.23 4.48 8.49
N GLU A 37 5.94 5.53 8.08
CA GLU A 37 5.50 6.44 7.00
C GLU A 37 5.14 5.70 5.69
N LYS A 38 5.84 4.59 5.39
CA LYS A 38 5.60 3.80 4.17
C LYS A 38 4.47 2.80 4.30
N VAL A 39 4.02 2.49 5.52
CA VAL A 39 3.06 1.41 5.77
C VAL A 39 1.86 1.83 6.62
N GLU A 40 1.76 3.09 7.06
CA GLU A 40 0.67 3.62 7.90
C GLU A 40 -0.73 3.40 7.29
N PHE A 41 -0.79 3.24 5.96
CA PHE A 41 -2.03 2.96 5.25
C PHE A 41 -2.51 1.53 5.37
N VAL A 42 -1.66 0.60 5.79
CA VAL A 42 -2.03 -0.80 6.01
C VAL A 42 -3.01 -0.85 7.18
N PRO A 43 -4.16 -1.51 7.04
CA PRO A 43 -5.14 -1.57 8.11
C PRO A 43 -4.65 -2.49 9.24
N ALA A 44 -4.98 -2.14 10.48
CA ALA A 44 -4.55 -2.89 11.67
C ALA A 44 -4.95 -4.39 11.62
N GLU A 45 -6.08 -4.71 11.00
CA GLU A 45 -6.56 -6.08 10.82
C GLU A 45 -5.64 -6.96 9.96
N ALA A 46 -4.91 -6.37 9.00
CA ALA A 46 -3.93 -7.09 8.19
C ALA A 46 -2.60 -7.29 8.94
N LEU A 47 -2.34 -6.49 9.97
CA LEU A 47 -1.04 -6.43 10.63
C LEU A 47 -0.65 -7.76 11.29
N LYS A 48 -1.60 -8.47 11.91
CA LYS A 48 -1.35 -9.80 12.50
C LYS A 48 -0.93 -10.84 11.47
N PHE A 49 -1.59 -10.85 10.31
CA PHE A 49 -1.24 -11.76 9.22
C PHE A 49 0.16 -11.44 8.70
N ILE A 50 0.45 -10.17 8.45
CA ILE A 50 1.75 -9.71 7.97
C ILE A 50 2.86 -10.06 8.97
N GLN A 51 2.62 -9.80 10.25
CA GLN A 51 3.54 -10.14 11.34
C GLN A 51 3.88 -11.63 11.32
N SER A 52 2.87 -12.52 11.30
CA SER A 52 3.11 -13.96 11.27
C SER A 52 4.00 -14.39 10.09
N ARG A 53 3.79 -13.80 8.90
CA ARG A 53 4.61 -14.09 7.72
C ARG A 53 6.06 -13.63 7.86
N ILE A 54 6.30 -12.54 8.58
CA ILE A 54 7.65 -12.02 8.83
C ILE A 54 8.34 -12.88 9.89
N GLU A 55 7.62 -13.28 10.92
CA GLU A 55 8.12 -14.13 12.01
C GLU A 55 8.48 -15.55 11.55
N ASP A 56 7.82 -16.05 10.50
CA ASP A 56 8.13 -17.34 9.85
C ASP A 56 9.44 -17.34 9.04
N LEU A 57 10.11 -16.19 8.87
CA LEU A 57 11.37 -16.12 8.14
C LEU A 57 12.55 -16.57 9.02
N ASP A 58 13.51 -17.27 8.44
CA ASP A 58 14.75 -17.67 9.14
C ASP A 58 15.59 -16.47 9.60
N ASN A 59 15.47 -15.33 8.91
CA ASN A 59 16.27 -14.15 9.15
C ASN A 59 15.43 -12.87 9.04
N MET A 60 15.78 -11.88 9.87
CA MET A 60 15.15 -10.57 9.85
C MET A 60 15.27 -9.94 8.45
N PRO A 61 14.16 -9.48 7.85
CA PRO A 61 14.22 -8.79 6.57
C PRO A 61 15.17 -7.59 6.61
N ARG A 62 16.09 -7.53 5.65
CA ARG A 62 16.95 -6.35 5.45
C ARG A 62 16.12 -5.09 5.18
N ASN A 63 14.94 -5.26 4.59
CA ASN A 63 13.98 -4.20 4.33
C ASN A 63 12.58 -4.57 4.86
N ILE A 64 12.33 -4.20 6.11
CA ILE A 64 11.07 -4.46 6.82
C ILE A 64 9.88 -3.81 6.10
N SER A 65 10.04 -2.57 5.59
CA SER A 65 8.95 -1.90 4.86
C SER A 65 8.50 -2.70 3.64
N LYS A 66 9.44 -3.27 2.86
CA LYS A 66 9.12 -4.12 1.72
C LYS A 66 8.45 -5.42 2.14
N ALA A 67 8.90 -6.03 3.24
CA ALA A 67 8.30 -7.26 3.76
C ALA A 67 6.84 -7.03 4.21
N ILE A 68 6.57 -5.91 4.91
CA ILE A 68 5.22 -5.53 5.32
C ILE A 68 4.32 -5.29 4.09
N LEU A 69 4.83 -4.56 3.09
CA LEU A 69 4.08 -4.31 1.85
C LEU A 69 3.78 -5.62 1.09
N SER A 70 4.74 -6.55 1.02
CA SER A 70 4.51 -7.86 0.41
C SER A 70 3.40 -8.62 1.15
N GLY A 71 3.49 -8.69 2.48
CA GLY A 71 2.46 -9.34 3.30
C GLY A 71 1.10 -8.66 3.16
N TRP A 72 1.05 -7.35 2.95
CA TRP A 72 -0.19 -6.62 2.66
C TRP A 72 -0.82 -7.05 1.33
N TYR A 73 0.00 -7.19 0.27
CA TYR A 73 -0.49 -7.72 -1.01
C TYR A 73 -0.96 -9.16 -0.88
N ASP A 74 -0.26 -9.99 -0.11
CA ASP A 74 -0.67 -11.38 0.15
C ASP A 74 -1.97 -11.43 0.95
N TRP A 75 -2.11 -10.61 2.00
CA TRP A 75 -3.34 -10.53 2.78
C TRP A 75 -4.53 -10.18 1.90
N LYS A 76 -4.35 -9.20 1.00
CA LYS A 76 -5.36 -8.81 0.02
C LYS A 76 -5.77 -9.95 -0.90
N ALA A 77 -4.80 -10.74 -1.37
CA ALA A 77 -5.09 -11.92 -2.20
C ALA A 77 -5.91 -12.98 -1.45
N HIS A 78 -5.72 -13.10 -0.13
CA HIS A 78 -6.48 -14.03 0.73
C HIS A 78 -7.82 -13.45 1.24
N ASN A 79 -8.05 -12.14 1.09
CA ASN A 79 -9.25 -11.46 1.58
C ASN A 79 -9.93 -10.64 0.46
N PRO A 80 -10.32 -11.26 -0.67
CA PRO A 80 -10.90 -10.55 -1.81
C PRO A 80 -12.22 -9.84 -1.48
N ASP A 81 -12.98 -10.31 -0.49
CA ASP A 81 -14.23 -9.67 -0.06
C ASP A 81 -14.01 -8.36 0.67
N ARG A 82 -12.87 -8.20 1.35
CA ARG A 82 -12.48 -6.95 2.01
C ARG A 82 -12.03 -5.90 0.99
N LEU A 83 -11.42 -6.35 -0.11
CA LEU A 83 -11.12 -5.51 -1.27
C LEU A 83 -12.39 -5.01 -1.95
N ARG A 84 -13.42 -5.85 -2.10
CA ARG A 84 -14.70 -5.45 -2.69
C ARG A 84 -15.36 -4.30 -1.92
N ALA A 85 -15.32 -4.32 -0.58
CA ALA A 85 -15.86 -3.23 0.23
C ALA A 85 -15.11 -1.90 0.08
N GLU A 86 -13.80 -1.91 -0.21
CA GLU A 86 -13.04 -0.70 -0.57
C GLU A 86 -13.28 -0.26 -2.04
N GLN A 87 -13.46 -1.22 -2.95
CA GLN A 87 -13.75 -1.03 -4.38
C GLN A 87 -15.18 -0.53 -4.66
N GLU A 88 -16.13 -0.75 -3.75
CA GLU A 88 -17.51 -0.25 -3.87
C GLU A 88 -17.64 1.28 -3.73
N THR A 89 -16.54 2.00 -3.55
CA THR A 89 -16.51 3.47 -3.68
C THR A 89 -16.52 3.96 -5.13
N GLY A 90 -16.38 3.05 -6.11
CA GLY A 90 -16.50 3.35 -7.54
C GLY A 90 -17.94 3.39 -8.02
N LYS A 91 -18.35 4.45 -8.73
CA LYS A 91 -19.61 4.45 -9.48
C LYS A 91 -19.50 3.40 -10.59
N LYS A 92 -20.34 2.35 -10.55
CA LYS A 92 -20.41 1.32 -11.62
C LYS A 92 -20.56 2.00 -12.98
N GLY A 93 -19.72 1.62 -13.95
CA GLY A 93 -19.75 2.15 -15.32
C GLY A 93 -19.09 3.52 -15.51
N CYS A 94 -18.23 3.98 -14.58
CA CYS A 94 -17.45 5.19 -14.81
C CYS A 94 -16.42 4.98 -15.93
N VAL A 95 -16.49 5.79 -16.99
CA VAL A 95 -15.56 5.75 -18.14
C VAL A 95 -14.13 6.20 -17.79
N ASN A 96 -13.95 6.81 -16.62
CA ASN A 96 -12.70 7.42 -16.20
C ASN A 96 -11.90 6.53 -15.22
N CYS A 97 -12.39 5.34 -14.86
CA CYS A 97 -11.73 4.45 -13.91
C CYS A 97 -12.16 2.99 -14.08
N HIS A 98 -11.42 2.07 -13.45
CA HIS A 98 -11.89 0.70 -13.22
C HIS A 98 -12.22 0.56 -11.74
N ASP A 99 -13.49 0.32 -11.44
CA ASP A 99 -14.01 0.13 -10.07
C ASP A 99 -13.55 1.21 -9.07
N GLY A 100 -13.59 2.46 -9.50
CA GLY A 100 -13.24 3.60 -8.65
C GLY A 100 -11.76 3.98 -8.64
N TYR A 101 -10.90 3.26 -9.37
CA TYR A 101 -9.46 3.51 -9.40
C TYR A 101 -8.90 3.76 -10.80
N ILE A 102 -7.82 4.53 -10.84
CA ILE A 102 -7.07 4.86 -12.05
C ILE A 102 -5.65 4.35 -11.85
N TRP A 103 -5.23 3.41 -12.68
CA TRP A 103 -3.85 2.93 -12.72
C TRP A 103 -3.10 3.80 -13.71
N ALA A 104 -1.91 4.25 -13.33
CA ALA A 104 -1.07 5.06 -14.21
C ALA A 104 0.41 4.78 -13.97
N SER A 105 1.23 5.02 -15.00
CA SER A 105 2.68 4.99 -14.92
C SER A 105 3.23 6.40 -15.09
N GLY A 106 4.16 6.79 -14.24
CA GLY A 106 4.75 8.12 -14.30
C GLY A 106 5.80 8.35 -13.23
N ILE A 107 6.41 9.53 -13.28
CA ILE A 107 7.38 9.99 -12.28
C ILE A 107 6.66 11.01 -11.40
N PRO A 108 6.36 10.69 -10.13
CA PRO A 108 5.73 11.64 -9.21
C PRO A 108 6.56 12.91 -9.08
N VAL A 109 5.87 14.05 -9.02
CA VAL A 109 6.48 15.35 -8.78
C VAL A 109 7.20 15.32 -7.42
N GLY A 110 8.47 15.70 -7.40
CA GLY A 110 9.31 15.67 -6.19
C GLY A 110 9.88 14.29 -5.84
N SER A 111 9.73 13.28 -6.70
CA SER A 111 10.41 11.99 -6.53
C SER A 111 11.81 12.00 -7.14
N ASN A 112 12.70 11.17 -6.59
CA ASN A 112 14.04 10.91 -7.14
C ASN A 112 14.04 9.75 -8.15
N LEU A 113 12.88 9.41 -8.71
CA LEU A 113 12.75 8.30 -9.65
C LEU A 113 13.25 8.74 -11.03
N VAL A 114 14.06 7.88 -11.65
CA VAL A 114 14.62 8.09 -12.99
C VAL A 114 13.74 7.45 -14.06
N GLU A 115 12.88 6.50 -13.67
CA GLU A 115 12.01 5.74 -14.55
C GLU A 115 10.55 5.82 -14.08
N PRO A 116 9.58 5.80 -15.01
CA PRO A 116 8.15 5.74 -14.68
C PRO A 116 7.84 4.53 -13.80
N SER A 117 7.12 4.77 -12.71
CA SER A 117 6.68 3.72 -11.78
C SER A 117 5.16 3.59 -11.80
N PRO A 118 4.62 2.38 -11.59
CA PRO A 118 3.19 2.17 -11.51
C PRO A 118 2.62 2.78 -10.22
N TYR A 119 1.54 3.54 -10.37
CA TYR A 119 0.76 4.14 -9.30
C TYR A 119 -0.72 3.84 -9.47
N VAL A 120 -1.43 3.88 -8.34
CA VAL A 120 -2.89 3.76 -8.30
C VAL A 120 -3.42 5.04 -7.67
N PHE A 121 -4.40 5.63 -8.33
CA PHE A 121 -5.14 6.79 -7.86
C PHE A 121 -6.59 6.43 -7.64
N ARG A 122 -7.26 7.09 -6.71
CA ARG A 122 -8.72 7.06 -6.64
C ARG A 122 -9.31 7.99 -7.67
N CYS A 123 -10.39 7.56 -8.31
CA CYS A 123 -11.07 8.35 -9.32
C CYS A 123 -11.78 9.56 -8.70
N GLY A 124 -11.31 10.75 -9.02
CA GLY A 124 -11.93 12.01 -8.61
C GLY A 124 -13.36 12.23 -9.13
N HIS A 125 -13.85 11.41 -10.07
CA HIS A 125 -15.25 11.45 -10.52
C HIS A 125 -16.18 10.52 -9.73
N CYS A 126 -15.66 9.43 -9.17
CA CYS A 126 -16.48 8.43 -8.47
C CYS A 126 -16.70 8.75 -7.00
N GLY A 127 -15.82 9.54 -6.40
CA GLY A 127 -15.90 9.90 -5.00
C GLY A 127 -14.51 9.96 -4.39
N GLY A 128 -14.01 11.18 -4.18
CA GLY A 128 -12.87 11.44 -3.31
C GLY A 128 -13.29 11.26 -1.86
N GLY A 129 -13.40 10.01 -1.40
CA GLY A 129 -13.54 9.75 0.02
C GLY A 129 -12.20 9.91 0.75
N GLU A 130 -12.25 9.93 2.08
CA GLU A 130 -11.04 9.79 2.90
C GLU A 130 -10.37 8.44 2.60
N GLY A 131 -9.04 8.45 2.52
CA GLY A 131 -8.23 7.30 2.17
C GLY A 131 -6.76 7.68 2.10
N SER A 132 -5.89 6.68 2.13
CA SER A 132 -4.44 6.83 1.96
C SER A 132 -4.00 6.97 0.51
N ILE A 133 -4.86 6.58 -0.44
CA ILE A 133 -4.58 6.64 -1.88
C ILE A 133 -4.99 8.02 -2.41
N SER A 134 -4.07 8.70 -3.08
CA SER A 134 -4.29 10.00 -3.69
C SER A 134 -5.47 9.98 -4.66
N VAL A 135 -6.29 11.02 -4.61
CA VAL A 135 -7.43 11.21 -5.52
C VAL A 135 -6.97 12.02 -6.73
N ALA A 136 -7.28 11.55 -7.93
CA ALA A 136 -6.97 12.26 -9.17
C ALA A 136 -8.06 12.06 -10.22
N LYS A 137 -8.21 13.04 -11.12
CA LYS A 137 -9.02 12.89 -12.34
C LYS A 137 -8.12 12.37 -13.47
N ARG A 138 -8.68 11.52 -14.34
CA ARG A 138 -7.97 10.94 -15.49
C ARG A 138 -7.32 12.03 -16.35
N GLU A 139 -8.10 13.03 -16.73
CA GLU A 139 -7.66 14.17 -17.54
C GLU A 139 -6.50 14.94 -16.88
N GLY A 140 -6.51 15.07 -15.55
CA GLY A 140 -5.45 15.75 -14.81
C GLY A 140 -4.14 14.95 -14.78
N LEU A 141 -4.24 13.62 -14.71
CA LEU A 141 -3.07 12.73 -14.79
C LEU A 141 -2.46 12.77 -16.19
N GLU A 142 -3.28 12.60 -17.23
CA GLU A 142 -2.86 12.66 -18.64
C GLU A 142 -2.21 14.03 -18.96
N GLY A 143 -2.83 15.14 -18.53
CA GLY A 143 -2.26 16.48 -18.68
C GLY A 143 -0.97 16.73 -17.89
N SER A 144 -0.66 15.90 -16.89
CA SER A 144 0.58 15.96 -16.10
C SER A 144 1.65 14.98 -16.60
N GLY A 145 1.44 14.32 -17.74
CA GLY A 145 2.40 13.38 -18.33
C GLY A 145 2.36 11.97 -17.75
N TRP A 146 1.31 11.61 -17.01
CA TRP A 146 1.09 10.22 -16.59
C TRP A 146 0.45 9.40 -17.71
N GLU A 147 0.92 8.17 -17.89
CA GLU A 147 0.34 7.21 -18.83
C GLU A 147 -0.70 6.36 -18.11
N ILE A 148 -1.97 6.42 -18.53
CA ILE A 148 -3.03 5.59 -17.94
C ILE A 148 -2.83 4.15 -18.36
N THR A 149 -2.75 3.24 -17.40
CA THR A 149 -2.55 1.81 -17.62
C THR A 149 -3.78 1.02 -17.17
N THR A 150 -3.92 -0.20 -17.70
CA THR A 150 -4.91 -1.16 -17.21
C THR A 150 -4.31 -2.03 -16.11
N PRO A 151 -5.07 -2.39 -15.06
CA PRO A 151 -4.57 -3.28 -14.02
C PRO A 151 -4.12 -4.63 -14.61
N ALA A 152 -3.00 -5.16 -14.12
CA ALA A 152 -2.45 -6.44 -14.60
C ALA A 152 -3.43 -7.63 -14.47
N TYR A 153 -4.35 -7.60 -13.50
CA TYR A 153 -5.35 -8.65 -13.31
C TYR A 153 -6.50 -8.60 -14.32
N VAL A 154 -6.73 -7.47 -15.00
CA VAL A 154 -7.73 -7.37 -16.07
C VAL A 154 -7.26 -8.12 -17.32
N LYS A 155 -5.94 -8.26 -17.51
CA LYS A 155 -5.36 -9.03 -18.63
C LYS A 155 -5.57 -10.56 -18.52
N GLN A 156 -6.05 -11.08 -17.39
CA GLN A 156 -6.32 -12.51 -17.22
C GLN A 156 -7.79 -12.89 -17.47
N ALA A 157 -8.65 -11.92 -17.78
CA ALA A 157 -10.09 -12.13 -17.99
C ALA A 157 -10.52 -12.00 -19.46
N ALA A 158 -9.58 -12.06 -20.41
CA ALA A 158 -9.85 -12.04 -21.85
C ALA A 158 -9.44 -13.38 -22.50
#